data_AF-A0A2V9ZHI4-F1
#
_entry.id   AF-A0A2V9ZHI4-F1
#
_cell.length_a   1.000
_cell.length_b   1.000
_cell.length_c   1.000
_cell.angle_alpha   90.00
_cell.angle_beta   90.00
_cell.angle_gamma   90.00
#
_symmetry.space_group_name_H-M   'P 1'
#
loop_
_entity.id
_entity.type
_entity.pdbx_description
1 polymer ?
#
loop_
_entity_poly.entity_id
_entity_poly.type
_entity_poly.pdbx_seq_one_letter_code
_entity_poly.pdbx_strand_id
1 'polypeptide(L)' 'MFEGTERPGNLDSLQAMARNSSNPALHFYPVKGATHFSILAPMTRLHATKILSDDGPASNIALNESELANLVTK' A
#
# COMPACT_ATOMS: atom_id res chain seq x y z
N MET A 1 -2.52 -4.48 -0.97
CA MET A 1 -2.80 -4.48 0.47
C MET A 1 -1.63 -3.86 1.20
N PHE A 2 -1.90 -3.00 2.18
CA PHE A 2 -0.90 -2.21 2.89
C PHE A 2 -1.03 -2.47 4.39
N GLU A 3 0.09 -2.52 5.09
CA GLU A 3 0.12 -2.60 6.56
C GLU A 3 1.32 -1.82 7.07
N GLY A 4 1.10 -0.97 8.07
CA GLY A 4 2.19 -0.30 8.76
C GLY A 4 3.04 -1.29 9.57
N THR A 5 4.36 -1.10 9.61
CA THR A 5 5.26 -2.04 10.31
C THR A 5 5.35 -1.78 11.82
N GLU A 6 4.85 -0.65 12.33
CA GLU A 6 4.86 -0.35 13.75
C GLU A 6 3.86 -1.22 14.52
N ARG A 7 4.22 -1.59 15.75
CA ARG A 7 3.37 -2.43 16.61
C ARG A 7 2.54 -1.57 17.57
N PRO A 8 1.32 -2.00 17.93
CA PRO A 8 0.61 -3.21 17.45
C PRO A 8 0.09 -3.06 16.00
N GLY A 9 0.02 -4.18 15.28
CA GLY A 9 -0.41 -4.22 13.87
C GLY A 9 -0.55 -5.64 13.32
N ASN A 10 -0.85 -5.76 12.02
CA ASN A 10 -1.17 -7.01 11.32
C ASN A 10 -0.06 -7.47 10.36
N LEU A 11 1.19 -7.04 10.57
CA LEU A 11 2.30 -7.34 9.67
C LEU A 11 2.48 -8.84 9.43
N ASP A 12 2.36 -9.64 10.49
CA ASP A 12 2.52 -11.10 10.41
C ASP A 12 1.44 -11.74 9.53
N SER A 13 0.19 -11.26 9.65
CA SER A 13 -0.94 -11.68 8.80
C SER A 13 -0.75 -11.25 7.34
N LEU A 14 -0.29 -10.01 7.09
CA LEU A 14 0.01 -9.53 5.74
C LEU A 14 1.04 -10.44 5.05
N GLN A 15 2.12 -10.76 5.75
CA GLN A 15 3.18 -11.63 5.23
C GLN A 15 2.69 -13.06 5.01
N ALA A 16 1.83 -13.59 5.89
CA ALA A 16 1.22 -14.90 5.72
C ALA A 16 0.35 -14.95 4.46
N MET A 17 -0.46 -13.92 4.18
CA MET A 17 -1.23 -13.83 2.94
C MET A 17 -0.33 -13.71 1.72
N ALA A 18 0.74 -12.90 1.79
CA ALA A 18 1.69 -12.73 0.69
C ALA A 18 2.36 -14.05 0.30
N ARG A 19 2.79 -14.86 1.28
CA ARG A 19 3.43 -16.17 1.03
C ARG A 19 2.49 -17.21 0.43
N ASN A 20 1.19 -17.12 0.72
CA ASN A 20 0.21 -18.13 0.31
C ASN A 20 -0.61 -17.74 -0.92
N SER A 21 -0.49 -16.50 -1.41
CA SER A 21 -1.24 -16.05 -2.58
C SER A 21 -0.48 -16.36 -3.87
N SER A 22 -1.19 -16.93 -4.85
CA SER A 22 -0.72 -17.08 -6.23
C SER A 22 -1.37 -16.08 -7.19
N ASN A 23 -2.18 -15.14 -6.68
CA ASN A 23 -2.89 -14.17 -7.53
C ASN A 23 -1.95 -13.02 -7.91
N PRO A 24 -1.55 -12.88 -9.19
CA PRO A 24 -0.61 -11.85 -9.62
C PRO A 24 -1.16 -10.42 -9.52
N ALA A 25 -2.49 -10.26 -9.36
CA ALA A 25 -3.11 -8.94 -9.15
C ALA A 25 -3.04 -8.48 -7.69
N LEU A 26 -2.69 -9.34 -6.74
CA LEU A 26 -2.53 -8.97 -5.34
C LEU A 26 -1.08 -8.60 -5.04
N HIS A 27 -0.90 -7.36 -4.61
CA HIS A 27 0.38 -6.84 -4.14
C HIS A 27 0.33 -6.57 -2.64
N PHE A 28 1.40 -6.90 -1.92
CA PHE A 28 1.48 -6.81 -0.47
C PHE A 28 2.61 -5.88 -0.06
N TYR A 29 2.28 -4.81 0.66
CA TYR A 29 3.21 -3.72 0.94
C TYR A 29 3.33 -3.48 2.45
N PRO A 30 4.41 -3.96 3.10
CA PRO A 30 4.78 -3.52 4.44
C PRO A 30 5.31 -2.08 4.38
N VAL A 31 4.68 -1.15 5.10
CA VAL A 31 5.04 0.27 5.06
C VAL A 31 5.80 0.66 6.33
N LYS A 32 7.10 0.94 6.17
CA LYS A 32 8.00 1.28 7.28
C LYS A 32 7.67 2.66 7.85
N GLY A 33 7.65 2.78 9.18
CA GLY A 33 7.39 4.04 9.89
C GLY A 33 5.91 4.42 10.00
N ALA A 34 5.01 3.50 9.64
CA ALA A 34 3.58 3.66 9.82
C ALA A 34 3.05 2.64 10.83
N THR A 35 2.06 3.05 11.61
CA THR A 35 1.11 2.16 12.29
C THR A 35 0.03 1.66 11.33
N HIS A 36 -0.73 0.65 11.78
CA HIS A 36 -1.94 0.16 11.09
C HIS A 36 -2.89 1.28 10.62
N PHE A 37 -3.07 2.33 11.43
CA PHE A 37 -3.99 3.42 11.13
C PHE A 37 -3.35 4.61 10.43
N SER A 38 -2.10 4.95 10.76
CA SER A 38 -1.44 6.14 10.21
C SER A 38 -1.26 6.09 8.69
N ILE A 39 -1.18 4.89 8.10
CA ILE A 39 -1.05 4.70 6.66
C ILE A 39 -2.36 4.95 5.89
N LEU A 40 -3.53 4.89 6.54
CA LEU A 40 -4.82 4.93 5.86
C LEU A 40 -5.06 6.26 5.13
N ALA A 41 -4.87 7.39 5.82
CA ALA A 41 -5.08 8.71 5.24
C ALA A 41 -4.13 9.01 4.05
N PRO A 42 -2.80 8.86 4.16
CA PRO A 42 -1.89 9.12 3.05
C PRO A 42 -2.11 8.15 1.88
N MET A 43 -2.37 6.86 2.16
CA MET A 43 -2.65 5.87 1.11
C MET A 43 -3.96 6.17 0.38
N THR A 44 -5.01 6.58 1.11
CA THR A 44 -6.29 6.99 0.52
C THR A 44 -6.11 8.18 -0.42
N ARG A 45 -5.31 9.18 -0.01
CA ARG A 45 -4.99 10.33 -0.85
C ARG A 45 -4.24 9.92 -2.12
N LEU A 46 -3.20 9.08 -1.99
CA LEU A 46 -2.43 8.59 -3.14
C LEU A 46 -3.31 7.84 -4.14
N HIS A 47 -4.17 6.94 -3.66
CA HIS A 47 -5.12 6.22 -4.50
C HIS A 47 -6.10 7.16 -5.19
N ALA A 48 -6.71 8.10 -4.47
CA ALA A 48 -7.65 9.05 -5.05
C ALA A 48 -6.98 9.88 -6.16
N THR A 49 -5.76 10.37 -5.93
CA THR A 49 -5.01 11.12 -6.96
C THR A 49 -4.74 10.27 -8.19
N LYS A 50 -4.32 9.01 -8.03
CA LYS A 50 -4.06 8.11 -9.16
C LYS A 50 -5.33 7.80 -9.94
N ILE A 51 -6.43 7.49 -9.24
CA ILE A 51 -7.74 7.23 -9.87
C ILE A 51 -8.22 8.44 -10.68
N LEU A 52 -8.12 9.65 -10.12
CA LEU A 52 -8.52 10.88 -10.83
C LEU A 52 -7.63 11.20 -12.04
N SER A 53 -6.40 10.72 -12.05
CA SER A 53 -5.43 10.94 -13.13
C SER A 53 -5.39 9.80 -14.16
N ASP A 54 -6.15 8.73 -13.94
CA ASP A 54 -6.18 7.55 -14.81
C ASP A 54 -7.22 7.74 -15.91
N ASP A 55 -6.86 8.52 -16.93
CA ASP A 55 -7.73 8.92 -18.06
C ASP A 55 -7.44 8.17 -19.37
N GLY A 56 -6.56 7.17 -19.31
CA GLY A 56 -6.17 6.34 -20.45
C GLY A 56 -7.25 5.32 -20.87
N PRO A 57 -7.11 4.73 -22.07
CA PRO A 57 -8.05 3.70 -22.56
C PRO A 57 -8.03 2.40 -21.74
N ALA A 58 -7.03 2.20 -20.89
CA ALA A 58 -6.91 1.11 -19.94
C ALA A 58 -6.17 1.58 -18.69
N SER A 59 -6.59 1.13 -17.50
CA SER A 59 -5.97 1.50 -16.24
C SER A 59 -4.55 0.96 -16.13
N ASN A 60 -3.61 1.82 -15.71
CA ASN A 60 -2.23 1.43 -15.44
C ASN A 60 -1.80 1.73 -13.98
N ILE A 61 -2.78 1.91 -13.08
CA ILE A 61 -2.52 2.29 -11.68
C ILE A 61 -1.59 1.25 -11.03
N ALA A 62 -0.34 1.65 -10.88
CA ALA A 62 0.67 0.91 -10.15
C ALA A 62 1.13 1.72 -8.94
N LEU A 63 1.60 1.02 -7.92
CA LEU A 63 2.26 1.58 -6.76
C LEU A 63 3.68 1.05 -6.74
N ASN A 64 4.64 1.92 -6.42
CA ASN A 64 6.02 1.50 -6.20
C ASN A 64 6.47 1.79 -4.77
N GLU A 65 7.54 1.12 -4.34
CA GLU A 65 8.06 1.23 -2.97
C GLU A 65 8.50 2.67 -2.62
N SER A 66 9.02 3.42 -3.61
CA SER A 66 9.46 4.80 -3.37
C SER A 66 8.28 5.74 -3.06
N GLU A 67 7.13 5.55 -3.72
CA GLU A 67 5.91 6.29 -3.41
C GLU A 67 5.45 6.01 -1.98
N LEU A 68 5.48 4.74 -1.56
CA LEU A 68 5.07 4.34 -0.22
C LEU A 68 6.01 4.87 0.88
N ALA A 69 7.32 4.88 0.63
CA ALA A 69 8.30 5.46 1.56
C ALA A 69 8.06 6.97 1.78
N ASN A 70 7.66 7.68 0.73
CA ASN A 70 7.36 9.11 0.81
C ASN A 70 6.04 9.44 1.54
N LEU A 71 5.15 8.45 1.75
CA LEU A 71 3.89 8.67 2.48
C LEU A 71 4.09 8.86 3.99
N VAL A 72 5.21 8.38 4.51
CA VAL A 72 5.50 8.26 5.95
C VAL A 72 6.60 9.20 6.42
N THR A 73 7.35 9.76 5.48
CA THR A 73 8.42 10.71 5.76
C THR A 73 7.83 12.13 5.77
N LYS A 74 7.81 12.76 6.95
CA LYS A 74 7.59 14.21 7.11
C LYS A 74 8.82 14.84 7.74
#